data_AF-A0A2H0NL04-F1
#
_entry.id   AF-A0A2H0NL04-F1
#
_cell.length_a   1.000
_cell.length_b   1.000
_cell.length_c   1.000
_cell.angle_alpha   90.00
_cell.angle_beta   90.00
_cell.angle_gamma   90.00
#
_symmetry.space_group_name_H-M   'P 1'
#
loop_
_entity.id
_entity.type
_entity.pdbx_description
1 polymer ?
#
loop_
_entity_poly.entity_id
_entity_poly.type
_entity_poly.pdbx_seq_one_letter_code
_entity_poly.pdbx_strand_id
1 'polypeptide(L)'
;EVAHMQMPGTEIKPGIWVGINTRIDWDHVRIEGPVYIDSGVSIEAGAEIIGPTWVTRGSQVCRDAKVIRSILLQYTRISPGMTFEEAIVSPDYYVEHKTGETYYLGDDRTPLRWGDARGR
;
A
#
# COMPACT_ATOMS: atom_id res chain seq x y z
N GLU A 1 -15.15 14.27 -1.02
CA GLU A 1 -15.08 14.12 -2.48
C GLU A 1 -14.53 15.42 -3.04
N VAL A 2 -13.47 15.36 -3.85
CA VAL A 2 -12.95 16.54 -4.55
C VAL A 2 -13.80 16.69 -5.81
N ALA A 3 -14.47 17.84 -5.97
CA ALA A 3 -15.30 18.10 -7.14
C ALA A 3 -14.51 17.82 -8.43
N HIS A 4 -15.11 17.03 -9.34
CA HIS A 4 -14.54 16.65 -10.64
C HIS A 4 -13.36 15.65 -10.63
N MET A 5 -13.04 15.03 -9.49
CA MET A 5 -12.08 13.92 -9.47
C MET A 5 -12.80 12.59 -9.67
N GLN A 6 -12.72 12.04 -10.88
CA GLN A 6 -13.10 10.64 -11.11
C GLN A 6 -11.97 9.74 -10.61
N MET A 7 -12.32 8.75 -9.79
CA MET A 7 -11.35 7.77 -9.34
C MET A 7 -10.84 6.96 -10.55
N PRO A 8 -9.51 6.83 -10.72
CA PRO A 8 -8.98 6.00 -11.80
C PRO A 8 -9.33 4.52 -11.60
N GLY A 9 -9.15 3.72 -12.64
CA GLY A 9 -9.39 2.28 -12.58
C GLY A 9 -10.87 1.90 -12.60
N THR A 10 -11.17 0.65 -12.21
CA THR A 10 -12.53 0.13 -12.12
C THR A 10 -12.91 -0.05 -10.66
N GLU A 11 -14.08 0.45 -10.27
CA GLU A 11 -14.65 0.16 -8.96
C GLU A 11 -15.21 -1.28 -8.96
N ILE A 12 -14.54 -2.18 -8.27
CA ILE A 12 -14.92 -3.61 -8.26
C ILE A 12 -15.82 -3.95 -7.05
N LYS A 13 -15.79 -3.11 -6.02
CA LYS A 13 -16.62 -3.14 -4.81
C LYS A 13 -16.81 -1.69 -4.35
N PRO A 14 -17.90 -1.37 -3.63
CA PRO A 14 -18.12 -0.01 -3.13
C PRO A 14 -16.90 0.53 -2.38
N GLY A 15 -16.33 1.64 -2.85
CA GLY A 15 -15.15 2.26 -2.27
C GLY A 15 -13.82 1.58 -2.60
N ILE A 16 -13.75 0.61 -3.51
CA ILE A 16 -12.52 -0.11 -3.85
C ILE A 16 -12.31 -0.07 -5.37
N TRP A 17 -11.31 0.71 -5.78
CA TRP A 17 -10.92 0.90 -7.18
C TRP A 17 -9.63 0.16 -7.48
N VAL A 18 -9.61 -0.56 -8.61
CA VAL A 18 -8.48 -1.41 -9.00
C VAL A 18 -8.09 -1.13 -10.44
N GLY A 19 -6.79 -0.94 -10.66
CA GLY A 19 -6.17 -0.79 -11.97
C GLY A 19 -5.92 -2.12 -12.68
N ILE A 20 -5.56 -2.04 -13.95
CA ILE A 20 -5.24 -3.21 -14.78
C ILE A 20 -3.96 -3.92 -14.32
N ASN A 21 -3.79 -5.19 -14.68
CA ASN A 21 -2.59 -5.99 -14.40
C ASN A 21 -2.25 -6.11 -12.91
N THR A 22 -3.26 -6.05 -12.04
CA THR A 22 -3.08 -6.31 -10.61
C THR A 22 -3.11 -7.81 -10.33
N ARG A 23 -2.36 -8.25 -9.32
CA ARG A 23 -2.37 -9.62 -8.83
C ARG A 23 -2.78 -9.61 -7.36
N ILE A 24 -4.02 -9.96 -7.08
CA ILE A 24 -4.59 -9.88 -5.74
C ILE A 24 -5.22 -11.23 -5.43
N ASP A 25 -4.83 -11.83 -4.29
CA ASP A 25 -5.46 -13.04 -3.77
C ASP A 25 -6.79 -12.70 -3.07
N TRP A 26 -7.84 -12.48 -3.87
CA TRP A 26 -9.15 -12.00 -3.40
C TRP A 26 -9.81 -12.88 -2.34
N ASP A 27 -9.46 -14.16 -2.28
CA ASP A 27 -10.02 -15.13 -1.34
C ASP A 27 -9.38 -15.01 0.05
N HIS A 28 -8.16 -14.45 0.13
CA HIS A 28 -7.35 -14.45 1.35
C HIS A 28 -6.90 -13.06 1.80
N VAL A 29 -7.30 -11.98 1.13
CA VAL A 29 -7.00 -10.60 1.54
C VAL A 29 -8.21 -9.93 2.19
N ARG A 30 -7.94 -8.97 3.08
CA ARG A 30 -8.97 -8.07 3.61
C ARG A 30 -8.75 -6.67 3.07
N ILE A 31 -9.73 -6.13 2.35
CA ILE A 31 -9.66 -4.77 1.78
C ILE A 31 -10.92 -4.01 2.17
N GLU A 32 -10.77 -2.89 2.87
CA GLU A 32 -11.86 -2.05 3.37
C GLU A 32 -11.72 -0.63 2.86
N GLY A 33 -12.70 -0.16 2.09
CA GLY A 33 -12.66 1.12 1.40
C GLY A 33 -12.76 2.35 2.34
N PRO A 34 -12.38 3.55 1.85
CA PRO A 34 -11.98 3.82 0.48
C PRO A 34 -10.53 3.39 0.19
N VAL A 35 -10.32 2.59 -0.86
CA VAL A 35 -9.01 2.07 -1.27
C VAL A 35 -8.84 2.20 -2.77
N TYR A 36 -7.72 2.76 -3.20
CA TYR A 36 -7.30 2.75 -4.59
C TYR A 36 -6.05 1.89 -4.75
N ILE A 37 -6.11 0.95 -5.70
CA ILE A 37 -5.02 0.05 -6.05
C ILE A 37 -4.69 0.30 -7.51
N ASP A 38 -3.53 0.90 -7.79
CA ASP A 38 -3.10 1.22 -9.14
C ASP A 38 -2.69 -0.04 -9.92
N SER A 39 -2.46 0.15 -11.21
CA SER A 39 -1.98 -0.85 -12.14
C SER A 39 -0.68 -1.53 -11.71
N GLY A 40 -0.56 -2.82 -11.97
CA GLY A 40 0.66 -3.60 -11.69
C GLY A 40 0.92 -3.87 -10.21
N VAL A 41 0.00 -3.52 -9.30
CA VAL A 41 0.14 -3.82 -7.87
C VAL A 41 -0.07 -5.32 -7.61
N SER A 42 0.76 -5.87 -6.72
CA SER A 42 0.61 -7.24 -6.20
C SER A 42 0.25 -7.20 -4.71
N ILE A 43 -0.80 -7.92 -4.30
CA ILE A 43 -1.21 -8.09 -2.91
C ILE A 43 -1.30 -9.59 -2.64
N GLU A 44 -0.45 -10.07 -1.73
CA GLU A 44 -0.35 -11.49 -1.37
C GLU A 44 -1.37 -11.89 -0.29
N ALA A 45 -1.59 -13.20 -0.15
CA ALA A 45 -2.50 -13.78 0.82
C ALA A 45 -2.26 -13.29 2.25
N GLY A 46 -3.34 -13.09 3.02
CA GLY A 46 -3.28 -12.63 4.41
C GLY A 46 -3.05 -11.14 4.59
N ALA A 47 -2.77 -10.39 3.52
CA ALA A 47 -2.58 -8.95 3.62
C ALA A 47 -3.90 -8.19 3.94
N GLU A 48 -3.77 -7.10 4.70
CA GLU A 48 -4.87 -6.21 5.05
C GLU A 48 -4.62 -4.78 4.51
N ILE A 49 -5.55 -4.27 3.69
CA ILE A 49 -5.52 -2.89 3.16
C ILE A 49 -6.74 -2.14 3.64
N ILE A 50 -6.56 -1.21 4.59
CA ILE A 50 -7.66 -0.53 5.27
C ILE A 50 -7.62 0.96 4.93
N GLY A 51 -8.74 1.47 4.43
CA GLY A 51 -8.88 2.82 3.91
C GLY A 51 -8.92 3.93 4.98
N PRO A 52 -8.70 5.21 4.60
CA PRO A 52 -8.34 5.67 3.25
C PRO A 52 -6.90 5.28 2.86
N THR A 53 -6.73 4.45 1.82
CA THR A 53 -5.40 3.96 1.41
C THR A 53 -5.21 4.04 -0.11
N TRP A 54 -4.01 4.45 -0.53
CA TRP A 54 -3.63 4.57 -1.93
C TRP A 54 -2.37 3.74 -2.20
N VAL A 55 -2.50 2.66 -2.97
CA VAL A 55 -1.38 1.79 -3.36
C VAL A 55 -1.01 2.10 -4.80
N THR A 56 0.13 2.76 -5.01
CA THR A 56 0.52 3.24 -6.35
C THR A 56 1.20 2.16 -7.18
N ARG A 57 1.33 2.43 -8.49
CA ARG A 57 1.82 1.52 -9.54
C ARG A 57 2.99 0.66 -9.11
N GLY A 58 2.88 -0.63 -9.40
CA GLY A 58 3.98 -1.59 -9.27
C GLY A 58 4.39 -1.90 -7.82
N SER A 59 3.67 -1.40 -6.83
CA SER A 59 3.92 -1.72 -5.43
C SER A 59 3.53 -3.15 -5.09
N GLN A 60 4.17 -3.71 -4.07
CA GLN A 60 3.92 -5.06 -3.58
C GLN A 60 3.59 -5.01 -2.09
N VAL A 61 2.45 -5.58 -1.71
CA VAL A 61 2.12 -5.83 -0.31
C VAL A 61 2.25 -7.33 -0.07
N CYS A 62 3.32 -7.71 0.62
CA CYS A 62 3.60 -9.12 0.87
C CYS A 62 2.62 -9.75 1.88
N ARG A 63 2.67 -11.07 1.95
CA ARG A 63 1.80 -11.88 2.81
C ARG A 63 1.78 -11.38 4.26
N ASP A 64 0.61 -11.45 4.86
CA ASP A 64 0.35 -11.08 6.25
C ASP A 64 0.68 -9.59 6.60
N ALA A 65 1.04 -8.75 5.62
CA ALA A 65 1.34 -7.35 5.84
C ALA A 65 0.07 -6.49 5.92
N LYS A 66 0.16 -5.36 6.63
CA LYS A 66 -0.96 -4.45 6.84
C LYS A 66 -0.60 -3.04 6.38
N VAL A 67 -1.48 -2.43 5.60
CA VAL A 67 -1.37 -1.04 5.13
C VAL A 67 -2.66 -0.33 5.48
N ILE A 68 -2.58 0.59 6.43
CA ILE A 68 -3.74 1.17 7.11
C ILE A 68 -3.68 2.68 6.99
N ARG A 69 -4.71 3.31 6.43
CA ARG A 69 -4.81 4.78 6.29
C ARG A 69 -3.55 5.42 5.70
N SER A 70 -2.98 4.80 4.67
CA SER A 70 -1.61 5.09 4.21
C SER A 70 -1.50 5.29 2.70
N ILE A 71 -0.40 5.90 2.26
CA ILE A 71 -0.06 6.07 0.85
C ILE A 71 1.23 5.31 0.56
N LEU A 72 1.18 4.33 -0.33
CA LEU A 72 2.38 3.71 -0.90
C LEU A 72 2.71 4.36 -2.22
N LEU A 73 3.89 4.98 -2.34
CA LEU A 73 4.39 5.52 -3.60
C LEU A 73 4.80 4.39 -4.56
N GLN A 74 5.18 4.77 -5.80
CA GLN A 74 5.41 3.80 -6.87
C GLN A 74 6.52 2.82 -6.49
N TYR A 75 6.32 1.55 -6.84
CA TYR A 75 7.28 0.47 -6.63
C TYR A 75 7.69 0.29 -5.15
N THR A 76 6.84 0.65 -4.19
CA THR A 76 7.08 0.37 -2.78
C THR A 76 6.71 -1.09 -2.47
N ARG A 77 7.64 -1.82 -1.85
CA ARG A 77 7.41 -3.17 -1.32
C ARG A 77 7.29 -3.15 0.19
N ILE A 78 6.15 -3.56 0.72
CA ILE A 78 5.96 -3.81 2.15
C ILE A 78 6.34 -5.26 2.45
N SER A 79 7.27 -5.47 3.38
CA SER A 79 7.76 -6.81 3.70
C SER A 79 6.71 -7.66 4.43
N PRO A 80 6.82 -9.01 4.38
CA PRO A 80 5.88 -9.90 5.06
C PRO A 80 5.64 -9.55 6.53
N GLY A 81 4.38 -9.56 6.97
CA GLY A 81 4.00 -9.34 8.37
C GLY A 81 4.21 -7.91 8.90
N MET A 82 4.72 -6.98 8.10
CA MET A 82 4.93 -5.59 8.53
C MET A 82 3.61 -4.83 8.54
N THR A 83 3.46 -3.90 9.49
CA THR A 83 2.31 -3.00 9.59
C THR A 83 2.77 -1.57 9.36
N PHE A 84 2.14 -0.91 8.41
CA PHE A 84 2.32 0.52 8.10
C PHE A 84 0.97 1.19 8.30
N GLU A 85 0.89 2.11 9.26
CA GLU A 85 -0.35 2.79 9.65
C GLU A 85 -0.12 4.31 9.64
N GLU A 86 -1.06 5.04 9.04
CA GLU A 86 -1.04 6.51 8.98
C GLU A 86 0.30 7.05 8.46
N ALA A 87 0.75 6.53 7.30
CA ALA A 87 2.07 6.82 6.78
C ALA A 87 2.10 7.06 5.27
N ILE A 88 3.16 7.75 4.83
CA ILE A 88 3.56 7.84 3.42
C ILE A 88 4.84 7.02 3.26
N VAL A 89 4.84 6.06 2.34
CA VAL A 89 5.93 5.08 2.19
C VAL A 89 6.39 5.02 0.75
N SER A 90 7.65 5.35 0.52
CA SER A 90 8.36 5.18 -0.75
C SER A 90 9.32 4.00 -0.67
N PRO A 91 9.96 3.59 -1.78
CA PRO A 91 11.04 2.62 -1.73
C PRO A 91 12.19 3.02 -0.79
N ASP A 92 12.40 4.33 -0.61
CA ASP A 92 13.60 4.87 0.04
C ASP A 92 13.32 5.41 1.44
N TYR A 93 12.07 5.78 1.74
CA TYR A 93 11.72 6.41 3.00
C TYR A 93 10.30 6.09 3.46
N TYR A 94 10.09 6.29 4.74
CA TYR A 94 8.83 6.19 5.46
C TYR A 94 8.64 7.47 6.27
N VAL A 95 7.43 8.05 6.26
CA VAL A 95 7.06 9.18 7.12
C VAL A 95 5.77 8.84 7.86
N GLU A 96 5.82 8.87 9.20
CA GLU A 96 4.67 8.68 10.08
C GLU A 96 3.91 10.00 10.27
N HIS A 97 2.57 9.97 10.21
CA HIS A 97 1.75 11.17 10.18
C HIS A 97 1.73 11.97 11.50
N LYS A 98 1.66 11.32 12.66
CA LYS A 98 1.41 12.00 13.94
C LYS A 98 2.62 12.78 14.44
N THR A 99 3.79 12.20 14.29
CA THR A 99 5.05 12.74 14.83
C THR A 99 5.92 13.37 13.74
N GLY A 100 5.70 12.98 12.48
CA GLY A 100 6.61 13.32 11.38
C GLY A 100 7.91 12.50 11.43
N GLU A 101 7.99 11.46 12.28
CA GLU A 101 9.14 10.57 12.31
C GLU A 101 9.39 9.98 10.93
N THR A 102 10.64 10.13 10.49
CA THR A 102 11.08 9.72 9.18
C THR A 102 12.20 8.71 9.31
N TYR A 103 12.03 7.57 8.65
CA TYR A 103 13.05 6.54 8.52
C TYR A 103 13.39 6.35 7.06
N TYR A 104 14.67 6.10 6.81
CA TYR A 104 15.17 5.76 5.48
C TYR A 104 15.42 4.26 5.39
N LEU A 105 15.45 3.73 4.18
CA LEU A 105 15.78 2.33 3.96
C LEU A 105 17.13 1.98 4.60
N GLY A 106 17.18 0.92 5.40
CA GLY A 106 18.39 0.49 6.11
C GLY A 106 18.65 1.22 7.45
N ASP A 107 17.70 2.00 7.93
CA ASP A 107 17.80 2.65 9.24
C ASP A 107 17.57 1.65 10.38
N ASP A 108 18.64 1.39 11.15
CA ASP A 108 18.61 0.45 12.29
C ASP A 108 17.77 0.95 13.48
N ARG A 109 17.29 2.20 13.46
CA ARG A 109 16.42 2.77 14.51
C ARG A 109 14.98 2.26 14.43
N THR A 110 14.60 1.61 13.32
CA THR A 110 13.25 1.11 13.12
C THR A 110 13.23 -0.41 12.86
N PRO A 111 12.27 -1.14 13.46
CA PRO A 111 12.04 -2.54 13.12
C PRO A 111 11.32 -2.71 11.77
N LEU A 112 10.80 -1.61 11.19
CA LEU A 112 10.06 -1.65 9.92
C LEU A 112 10.95 -2.18 8.79
N ARG A 113 10.35 -2.95 7.88
CA ARG A 113 11.01 -3.51 6.70
C ARG A 113 10.18 -3.22 5.46
N TRP A 114 10.75 -2.46 4.54
CA TRP A 114 10.17 -2.16 3.23
C TRP A 114 11.31 -1.96 2.22
N GLY A 115 10.99 -1.64 0.96
CA GLY A 115 12.00 -1.28 -0.03
C GLY A 115 11.42 -1.13 -1.43
N ASP A 116 12.26 -1.30 -2.45
CA ASP A 116 11.87 -1.27 -3.86
C ASP A 116 11.30 -2.64 -4.31
N ALA A 117 10.09 -2.64 -4.87
CA ALA A 117 9.41 -3.80 -5.43
C ALA A 117 10.06 -4.36 -6.70
N ARG A 118 10.98 -3.62 -7.31
CA ARG A 118 11.80 -4.06 -8.45
C ARG A 118 13.13 -4.66 -8.03
N GLY A 119 13.50 -4.52 -6.74
CA GLY A 119 14.66 -5.18 -6.15
C GLY A 119 14.49 -6.70 -6.11
N ARG A 120 15.61 -7.43 -6.09
CA ARG A 120 15.61 -8.89 -5.89
C ARG A 120 15.39 -9.24 -4.42
#